data_AF-A0A969D7M8-F1
#
_entry.id   AF-A0A969D7M8-F1
#
_cell.length_a   1.000
_cell.length_b   1.000
_cell.length_c   1.000
_cell.angle_alpha   90.00
_cell.angle_beta   90.00
_cell.angle_gamma   90.00
#
_symmetry.space_group_name_H-M   'P 1'
#
loop_
_entity.id
_entity.type
_entity.pdbx_description
1 polymer ?
#
loop_
_entity_poly.entity_id
_entity_poly.type
_entity_poly.pdbx_seq_one_letter_code
_entity_poly.pdbx_strand_id
1 'polypeptide(L)'
;MARVPLAGVELIKQFEGLHLSAYRDPLSGGKPYTIGWGSTRRQDGRPFDLGERISREEAENLLIYQLDTEFLSSLERIPVWGELNDNQRGALLSFAYNLGAAFYGSAGFETISRVLRNREWDKIESALLLYRNPGTHVEEGLRRRRLAEAALFLTPADQTPVKSSQPIPTLSAQAGDRLLYLATPYLFGEDVKALQRELARTGAGVLIDGVFGPATDLAVKRFQTVNSLQPDGIVGPQTLALLRTRPLYLREPYLQGDDVLALQRLLQAAGYVTTADGIFGPGTRRTVEQFQRAYGLVPDGIIGPKTLKILKAKSLSLAEPYLRGEAVVTLQKALQQRGFNLVADGVYGPSTAMAVEAFQRRSGLIADGIAGRQTWAKLLD
;
A
#
# COMPACT_ATOMS: atom_id res chain seq x y z
N MET A 1 -6.06 -26.36 2.60
CA MET A 1 -5.16 -25.27 2.15
C MET A 1 -5.37 -25.10 0.66
N ALA A 2 -5.41 -23.87 0.14
CA ALA A 2 -5.54 -23.67 -1.30
C ALA A 2 -4.32 -24.31 -2.01
N ARG A 3 -4.56 -25.18 -2.99
CA ARG A 3 -3.51 -25.94 -3.70
C ARG A 3 -2.66 -25.03 -4.60
N VAL A 4 -3.26 -23.95 -5.13
CA VAL A 4 -2.61 -22.95 -5.99
C VAL A 4 -1.93 -21.85 -5.14
N PRO A 5 -0.62 -21.60 -5.31
CA PRO A 5 0.07 -20.49 -4.65
C PRO A 5 -0.41 -19.13 -5.18
N LEU A 6 -1.14 -18.38 -4.34
CA LEU A 6 -1.75 -17.10 -4.73
C LEU A 6 -0.74 -16.06 -5.20
N ALA A 7 0.45 -15.99 -4.59
CA ALA A 7 1.49 -15.06 -5.03
C ALA A 7 1.90 -15.28 -6.50
N GLY A 8 1.83 -16.53 -6.99
CA GLY A 8 2.10 -16.86 -8.40
C GLY A 8 0.98 -16.43 -9.33
N VAL A 9 -0.29 -16.65 -8.95
CA VAL A 9 -1.48 -16.18 -9.68
C VAL A 9 -1.36 -14.69 -9.95
N GLU A 10 -0.91 -13.97 -8.94
CA GLU A 10 -0.82 -12.52 -8.96
C GLU A 10 0.34 -11.98 -9.76
N LEU A 11 1.46 -12.70 -9.75
CA LEU A 11 2.55 -12.42 -10.66
C LEU A 11 2.15 -12.68 -12.12
N ILE A 12 1.39 -13.75 -12.39
CA ILE A 12 0.85 -14.04 -13.74
C ILE A 12 -0.02 -12.87 -14.22
N LYS A 13 -0.99 -12.42 -13.41
CA LYS A 13 -1.90 -11.31 -13.77
C LYS A 13 -1.21 -9.96 -14.02
N GLN A 14 0.02 -9.76 -13.52
CA GLN A 14 0.81 -8.56 -13.82
C GLN A 14 1.40 -8.56 -15.24
N PHE A 15 1.66 -9.75 -15.79
CA PHE A 15 2.29 -9.91 -17.10
C PHE A 15 1.30 -10.33 -18.19
N GLU A 16 0.25 -11.05 -17.83
CA GLU A 16 -0.83 -11.43 -18.73
C GLU A 16 -1.87 -10.30 -18.83
N GLY A 17 -2.33 -10.02 -20.03
CA GLY A 17 -3.43 -9.06 -20.25
C GLY A 17 -4.78 -9.70 -19.95
N LEU A 18 -5.67 -8.98 -19.26
CA LEU A 18 -7.07 -9.41 -19.10
C LEU A 18 -7.90 -9.03 -20.32
N HIS A 19 -8.49 -10.03 -20.98
CA HIS A 19 -9.41 -9.85 -22.09
C HIS A 19 -10.79 -10.43 -21.75
N LEU A 20 -11.76 -9.57 -21.47
CA LEU A 20 -13.14 -9.98 -21.13
C LEU A 20 -14.00 -10.33 -22.34
N SER A 21 -13.44 -10.22 -23.53
CA SER A 21 -14.07 -10.58 -24.80
C SER A 21 -13.12 -11.50 -25.54
N ALA A 22 -13.61 -12.65 -26.00
CA ALA A 22 -12.82 -13.61 -26.74
C ALA A 22 -12.27 -12.98 -28.02
N TYR A 23 -10.95 -13.08 -28.22
CA TYR A 23 -10.24 -12.48 -29.35
C TYR A 23 -9.45 -13.54 -30.14
N ARG A 24 -9.07 -13.17 -31.36
CA ARG A 24 -8.20 -13.98 -32.23
C ARG A 24 -6.76 -13.72 -31.84
N ASP A 25 -5.98 -14.78 -31.62
CA ASP A 25 -4.54 -14.62 -31.47
C ASP A 25 -3.95 -14.05 -32.80
N PRO A 26 -3.24 -12.90 -32.75
CA PRO A 26 -2.67 -12.27 -33.94
C PRO A 26 -1.65 -13.14 -34.69
N LEU A 27 -1.01 -14.10 -34.01
CA LEU A 27 0.03 -14.97 -34.57
C LEU A 27 -0.54 -16.22 -35.25
N SER A 28 -1.71 -16.71 -34.82
CA SER A 28 -2.31 -17.93 -35.38
C SER A 28 -3.35 -17.66 -36.49
N GLY A 29 -3.88 -16.44 -36.59
CA GLY A 29 -4.86 -16.03 -37.61
C GLY A 29 -6.23 -16.73 -37.53
N GLY A 30 -6.45 -17.61 -36.55
CA GLY A 30 -7.64 -18.47 -36.42
C GLY A 30 -7.77 -19.13 -35.04
N LYS A 31 -8.77 -20.01 -34.88
CA LYS A 31 -9.07 -20.74 -33.62
C LYS A 31 -7.80 -21.41 -33.03
N PRO A 32 -7.71 -21.60 -31.69
CA PRO A 32 -8.72 -21.28 -30.68
C PRO A 32 -8.75 -19.79 -30.32
N TYR A 33 -9.90 -19.30 -29.84
CA TYR A 33 -10.01 -17.93 -29.35
C TYR A 33 -9.56 -17.85 -27.89
N THR A 34 -8.90 -16.74 -27.55
CA THR A 34 -8.33 -16.51 -26.23
C THR A 34 -9.21 -15.54 -25.45
N ILE A 35 -9.45 -15.81 -24.17
CA ILE A 35 -10.23 -14.97 -23.26
C ILE A 35 -9.64 -15.02 -21.84
N GLY A 36 -10.05 -14.10 -20.97
CA GLY A 36 -9.58 -14.03 -19.60
C GLY A 36 -8.11 -13.66 -19.55
N TRP A 37 -7.33 -14.45 -18.80
CA TRP A 37 -5.89 -14.25 -18.60
C TRP A 37 -5.00 -15.06 -19.56
N GLY A 38 -5.55 -15.51 -20.70
CA GLY A 38 -4.83 -16.35 -21.67
C GLY A 38 -5.47 -17.71 -21.93
N SER A 39 -6.72 -17.92 -21.48
CA SER A 39 -7.41 -19.19 -21.60
C SER A 39 -7.99 -19.40 -23.01
N THR A 40 -7.78 -20.60 -23.57
CA THR A 40 -8.30 -21.00 -24.89
C THR A 40 -9.47 -21.98 -24.82
N ARG A 41 -9.75 -22.49 -23.61
CA ARG A 41 -10.82 -23.45 -23.30
C ARG A 41 -11.50 -23.11 -21.99
N ARG A 42 -12.77 -23.51 -21.89
CA ARG A 42 -13.59 -23.47 -20.68
C ARG A 42 -13.20 -24.58 -19.70
N GLN A 43 -13.76 -24.52 -18.50
CA GLN A 43 -13.62 -25.59 -17.49
C GLN A 43 -14.20 -26.95 -17.96
N ASP A 44 -15.19 -26.93 -18.86
CA ASP A 44 -15.74 -28.15 -19.49
C ASP A 44 -14.93 -28.63 -20.71
N GLY A 45 -13.80 -27.98 -21.01
CA GLY A 45 -12.90 -28.29 -22.11
C GLY A 45 -13.33 -27.79 -23.50
N ARG A 46 -14.52 -27.19 -23.63
CA ARG A 46 -15.01 -26.62 -24.90
C ARG A 46 -14.26 -25.33 -25.24
N PRO A 47 -14.08 -25.02 -26.54
CA PRO A 47 -13.50 -23.74 -26.95
C PRO A 47 -14.47 -22.58 -26.70
N PHE A 48 -13.92 -21.37 -26.65
CA PHE A 48 -14.70 -20.13 -26.67
C PHE A 48 -15.16 -19.79 -28.08
N ASP A 49 -16.23 -18.99 -28.17
CA ASP A 49 -16.72 -18.41 -29.43
C ASP A 49 -16.26 -16.96 -29.58
N LEU A 50 -16.15 -16.47 -30.82
CA LEU A 50 -15.65 -15.12 -31.09
C LEU A 50 -16.63 -14.07 -30.56
N GLY A 51 -16.13 -13.09 -29.80
CA GLY A 51 -16.96 -12.03 -29.22
C GLY A 51 -17.76 -12.46 -27.99
N GLU A 52 -17.62 -13.71 -27.55
CA GLU A 52 -18.12 -14.16 -26.26
C GLU A 52 -17.49 -13.33 -25.13
N ARG A 53 -18.28 -13.06 -24.09
CA ARG A 53 -17.86 -12.24 -22.96
C ARG A 53 -17.96 -13.01 -21.66
N ILE A 54 -16.97 -12.81 -20.80
CA ILE A 54 -16.98 -13.27 -19.42
C ILE A 54 -16.78 -12.08 -18.48
N SER A 55 -17.30 -12.20 -17.27
CA SER A 55 -16.98 -11.31 -16.17
C SER A 55 -15.52 -11.48 -15.74
N ARG A 56 -15.01 -10.49 -15.01
CA ARG A 56 -13.68 -10.57 -14.40
C ARG A 56 -13.57 -11.73 -13.41
N GLU A 57 -14.64 -11.99 -12.65
CA GLU A 57 -14.69 -13.10 -11.69
C GLU A 57 -14.62 -14.46 -12.42
N GLU A 58 -15.35 -14.63 -13.52
CA GLU A 58 -15.26 -15.83 -14.36
C GLU A 58 -13.87 -16.00 -14.95
N ALA A 59 -13.21 -14.92 -15.39
CA ALA A 59 -11.83 -14.96 -15.85
C ALA A 59 -10.83 -15.38 -14.75
N GLU A 60 -11.03 -14.91 -13.52
CA GLU A 60 -10.20 -15.28 -12.36
C GLU A 60 -10.41 -16.75 -11.96
N ASN A 61 -11.66 -17.20 -11.89
CA ASN A 61 -12.00 -18.59 -11.59
C ASN A 61 -11.46 -19.55 -12.67
N LEU A 62 -11.50 -19.13 -13.93
CA LEU A 62 -10.92 -19.88 -15.03
C LEU A 62 -9.40 -19.97 -14.90
N LEU A 63 -8.71 -18.87 -14.60
CA LEU A 63 -7.26 -18.89 -14.38
C LEU A 63 -6.88 -19.84 -13.23
N ILE A 64 -7.54 -19.72 -12.06
CA ILE A 64 -7.26 -20.60 -10.92
C ILE A 64 -7.50 -22.08 -11.28
N TYR A 65 -8.60 -22.37 -11.96
CA TYR A 65 -8.90 -23.73 -12.42
C TYR A 65 -7.80 -24.29 -13.32
N GLN A 66 -7.34 -23.50 -14.30
CA GLN A 66 -6.29 -23.93 -15.22
C GLN A 66 -4.96 -24.15 -14.50
N LEU A 67 -4.59 -23.24 -13.59
CA LEU A 67 -3.36 -23.39 -12.80
C LEU A 67 -3.39 -24.69 -11.98
N ASP A 68 -4.51 -24.99 -11.34
CA ASP A 68 -4.67 -26.21 -10.54
C ASP A 68 -4.66 -27.49 -11.38
N THR A 69 -5.36 -27.49 -12.52
CA THR A 69 -5.59 -28.70 -13.32
C THR A 69 -4.51 -28.97 -14.37
N GLU A 70 -3.94 -27.93 -14.97
CA GLU A 70 -3.00 -28.04 -16.10
C GLU A 70 -1.53 -27.83 -15.69
N PHE A 71 -1.26 -27.02 -14.66
CA PHE A 71 0.11 -26.65 -14.30
C PHE A 71 0.65 -27.37 -13.06
N LEU A 72 -0.12 -27.39 -11.96
CA LEU A 72 0.38 -27.88 -10.67
C LEU A 72 0.86 -29.33 -10.73
N SER A 73 0.14 -30.22 -11.42
CA SER A 73 0.52 -31.63 -11.54
C SER A 73 1.92 -31.84 -12.13
N SER A 74 2.38 -30.94 -13.02
CA SER A 74 3.74 -31.00 -13.56
C SER A 74 4.77 -30.43 -12.59
N LEU A 75 4.42 -29.34 -11.91
CA LEU A 75 5.31 -28.66 -10.96
C LEU A 75 5.52 -29.46 -9.67
N GLU A 76 4.51 -30.19 -9.22
CA GLU A 76 4.58 -31.12 -8.09
C GLU A 76 5.59 -32.25 -8.31
N ARG A 77 6.03 -32.50 -9.57
CA ARG A 77 7.09 -33.48 -9.90
C ARG A 77 8.50 -32.94 -9.66
N ILE A 78 8.66 -31.64 -9.40
CA ILE A 78 9.95 -31.06 -9.02
C ILE A 78 10.33 -31.66 -7.65
N PRO A 79 11.48 -32.34 -7.49
CA PRO A 79 11.79 -33.09 -6.27
C PRO A 79 11.73 -32.29 -4.97
N VAL A 80 12.02 -30.99 -5.04
CA VAL A 80 12.04 -30.06 -3.90
C VAL A 80 10.69 -29.36 -3.67
N TRP A 81 9.66 -29.63 -4.48
CA TRP A 81 8.40 -28.86 -4.46
C TRP A 81 7.73 -28.79 -3.08
N GLY A 82 7.77 -29.90 -2.32
CA GLY A 82 7.22 -29.96 -0.97
C GLY A 82 7.99 -29.12 0.06
N GLU A 83 9.27 -28.83 -0.20
CA GLU A 83 10.14 -28.01 0.65
C GLU A 83 10.00 -26.51 0.35
N LEU A 84 9.51 -26.16 -0.84
CA LEU A 84 9.37 -24.77 -1.27
C LEU A 84 8.27 -24.06 -0.49
N ASN A 85 8.48 -22.79 -0.16
CA ASN A 85 7.44 -21.93 0.40
C ASN A 85 6.46 -21.46 -0.70
N ASP A 86 5.36 -20.82 -0.32
CA ASP A 86 4.33 -20.38 -1.27
C ASP A 86 4.82 -19.35 -2.29
N ASN A 87 5.78 -18.49 -1.93
CA ASN A 87 6.37 -17.52 -2.86
C ASN A 87 7.23 -18.23 -3.90
N GLN A 88 8.05 -19.20 -3.48
CA GLN A 88 8.86 -20.04 -4.37
C GLN A 88 7.99 -20.86 -5.32
N ARG A 89 6.94 -21.51 -4.81
CA ARG A 89 5.96 -22.23 -5.64
C ARG A 89 5.25 -21.28 -6.60
N GLY A 90 4.90 -20.07 -6.16
CA GLY A 90 4.25 -19.05 -6.98
C GLY A 90 5.13 -18.53 -8.11
N ALA A 91 6.42 -18.29 -7.85
CA ALA A 91 7.38 -17.87 -8.88
C ALA A 91 7.54 -18.94 -9.97
N LEU A 92 7.66 -20.22 -9.58
CA LEU A 92 7.76 -21.33 -10.53
C LEU A 92 6.46 -21.53 -11.32
N LEU A 93 5.30 -21.30 -10.69
CA LEU A 93 4.01 -21.32 -11.38
C LEU A 93 3.93 -20.23 -12.45
N SER A 94 4.37 -19.00 -12.15
CA SER A 94 4.38 -17.89 -13.12
C SER A 94 5.35 -18.13 -14.29
N PHE A 95 6.51 -18.70 -13.99
CA PHE A 95 7.49 -19.11 -15.00
C PHE A 95 6.92 -20.20 -15.92
N ALA A 96 6.29 -21.21 -15.32
CA ALA A 96 5.65 -22.31 -16.03
C ALA A 96 4.46 -21.86 -16.88
N TYR A 97 3.68 -20.88 -16.42
CA TYR A 97 2.60 -20.29 -17.22
C TYR A 97 3.12 -19.67 -18.53
N ASN A 98 4.30 -19.07 -18.50
CA ASN A 98 4.89 -18.42 -19.67
C ASN A 98 5.54 -19.39 -20.67
N LEU A 99 6.20 -20.44 -20.17
CA LEU A 99 7.08 -21.29 -20.98
C LEU A 99 6.60 -22.74 -21.09
N GLY A 100 5.54 -23.11 -20.36
CA GLY A 100 4.97 -24.45 -20.30
C GLY A 100 5.20 -25.15 -18.96
N ALA A 101 4.21 -25.91 -18.53
CA ALA A 101 4.20 -26.63 -17.25
C ALA A 101 5.29 -27.71 -17.12
N ALA A 102 5.73 -28.28 -18.25
CA ALA A 102 6.67 -29.40 -18.29
C ALA A 102 8.15 -28.98 -18.37
N PHE A 103 8.51 -27.77 -17.97
CA PHE A 103 9.89 -27.28 -18.13
C PHE A 103 10.93 -28.09 -17.34
N TYR A 104 10.58 -28.60 -16.16
CA TYR A 104 11.53 -29.28 -15.29
C TYR A 104 12.01 -30.61 -15.91
N GLY A 105 13.31 -30.73 -16.17
CA GLY A 105 13.92 -31.90 -16.80
C GLY A 105 13.79 -31.96 -18.32
N SER A 106 13.14 -30.98 -18.94
CA SER A 106 13.04 -30.88 -20.40
C SER A 106 14.30 -30.27 -21.02
N ALA A 107 14.56 -30.62 -22.27
CA ALA A 107 15.67 -30.05 -23.04
C ALA A 107 15.53 -28.52 -23.15
N GLY A 108 16.65 -27.80 -22.97
CA GLY A 108 16.68 -26.33 -22.92
C GLY A 108 16.37 -25.74 -21.54
N PHE A 109 16.04 -26.56 -20.54
CA PHE A 109 15.78 -26.15 -19.16
C PHE A 109 16.75 -26.73 -18.13
N GLU A 110 17.94 -27.16 -18.57
CA GLU A 110 18.90 -27.89 -17.75
C GLU A 110 19.40 -27.04 -16.58
N THR A 111 19.70 -25.75 -16.82
CA THR A 111 20.24 -24.85 -15.79
C THR A 111 19.25 -24.63 -14.65
N ILE A 112 18.00 -24.30 -14.95
CA ILE A 112 16.96 -24.09 -13.92
C ILE A 112 16.62 -25.40 -13.22
N SER A 113 16.57 -26.51 -13.96
CA SER A 113 16.32 -27.84 -13.39
C SER A 113 17.42 -28.25 -12.41
N ARG A 114 18.69 -27.97 -12.74
CA ARG A 114 19.84 -28.20 -11.86
C ARG A 114 19.78 -27.32 -10.62
N VAL A 115 19.51 -26.01 -10.78
CA VAL A 115 19.37 -25.07 -9.65
C VAL A 115 18.31 -25.54 -8.66
N LEU A 116 17.14 -25.94 -9.16
CA LEU A 116 16.05 -26.46 -8.34
C LEU A 116 16.43 -27.78 -7.64
N ARG A 117 17.00 -28.72 -8.38
CA ARG A 117 17.41 -30.03 -7.83
C ARG A 117 18.46 -29.90 -6.72
N ASN A 118 19.41 -28.98 -6.90
CA ASN A 118 20.56 -28.82 -6.01
C ASN A 118 20.34 -27.78 -4.91
N ARG A 119 19.19 -27.10 -4.87
CA ARG A 119 18.87 -26.02 -3.91
C ARG A 119 19.83 -24.83 -3.99
N GLU A 120 20.29 -24.51 -5.19
CA GLU A 120 21.22 -23.39 -5.44
C GLU A 120 20.44 -22.06 -5.58
N TRP A 121 19.71 -21.67 -4.53
CA TRP A 121 18.79 -20.52 -4.56
C TRP A 121 19.46 -19.20 -4.90
N ASP A 122 20.74 -19.05 -4.52
CA ASP A 122 21.58 -17.91 -4.88
C ASP A 122 21.72 -17.71 -6.39
N LYS A 123 21.51 -18.76 -7.19
CA LYS A 123 21.61 -18.73 -8.66
C LYS A 123 20.27 -18.62 -9.37
N ILE A 124 19.14 -18.60 -8.65
CA ILE A 124 17.80 -18.64 -9.25
C ILE A 124 17.56 -17.47 -10.22
N GLU A 125 18.01 -16.27 -9.87
CA GLU A 125 17.87 -15.09 -10.72
C GLU A 125 18.62 -15.27 -12.04
N SER A 126 19.90 -15.65 -11.97
CA SER A 126 20.73 -15.88 -13.15
C SER A 126 20.18 -17.00 -14.03
N ALA A 127 19.59 -18.05 -13.44
CA ALA A 127 18.98 -19.14 -14.17
C ALA A 127 17.69 -18.71 -14.89
N LEU A 128 16.83 -17.93 -14.23
CA LEU A 128 15.59 -17.41 -14.84
C LEU A 128 15.89 -16.41 -15.96
N LEU A 129 16.92 -15.58 -15.82
CA LEU A 129 17.33 -14.60 -16.84
C LEU A 129 17.80 -15.22 -18.16
N LEU A 130 18.09 -16.53 -18.21
CA LEU A 130 18.36 -17.22 -19.47
C LEU A 130 17.14 -17.23 -20.42
N TYR A 131 15.92 -17.19 -19.88
CA TYR A 131 14.67 -17.26 -20.64
C TYR A 131 14.08 -15.87 -20.90
N ARG A 132 14.94 -14.98 -21.41
CA ARG A 132 14.57 -13.61 -21.82
C ARG A 132 14.57 -13.41 -23.33
N ASN A 133 14.93 -14.41 -24.11
CA ASN A 133 15.02 -14.35 -25.57
C ASN A 133 15.88 -13.17 -26.10
N PRO A 134 17.21 -13.20 -25.89
CA PRO A 134 18.10 -12.09 -26.25
C PRO A 134 18.08 -11.71 -27.73
N GLY A 135 18.13 -10.41 -28.02
CA GLY A 135 18.11 -9.85 -29.37
C GLY A 135 16.72 -9.71 -29.97
N THR A 136 15.65 -9.92 -29.21
CA THR A 136 14.27 -9.85 -29.69
C THR A 136 13.52 -8.65 -29.11
N HIS A 137 12.47 -8.20 -29.79
CA HIS A 137 11.64 -7.08 -29.33
C HIS A 137 10.90 -7.34 -28.01
N VAL A 138 10.77 -8.61 -27.59
CA VAL A 138 10.13 -9.01 -26.32
C VAL A 138 11.12 -9.13 -25.16
N GLU A 139 12.42 -8.99 -25.42
CA GLU A 139 13.49 -9.27 -24.46
C GLU A 139 13.36 -8.47 -23.16
N GLU A 140 13.08 -7.18 -23.27
CA GLU A 140 12.96 -6.31 -22.10
C GLU A 140 11.73 -6.65 -21.25
N GLY A 141 10.62 -7.05 -21.89
CA GLY A 141 9.41 -7.53 -21.21
C GLY A 141 9.66 -8.82 -20.45
N LEU A 142 10.30 -9.80 -21.11
CA LEU A 142 10.65 -11.07 -20.49
C LEU A 142 11.69 -10.89 -19.39
N ARG A 143 12.69 -10.03 -19.57
CA ARG A 143 13.68 -9.70 -18.53
C ARG A 143 13.01 -9.17 -17.26
N ARG A 144 12.08 -8.21 -17.38
CA ARG A 144 11.30 -7.70 -16.24
C ARG A 144 10.50 -8.80 -15.54
N ARG A 145 9.89 -9.72 -16.31
CA ARG A 145 9.16 -10.87 -15.77
C ARG A 145 10.07 -11.82 -14.99
N ARG A 146 11.20 -12.23 -15.57
CA ARG A 146 12.17 -13.13 -14.93
C ARG A 146 12.75 -12.53 -13.63
N LEU A 147 13.02 -11.21 -13.60
CA LEU A 147 13.47 -10.52 -12.38
C LEU A 147 12.38 -10.52 -11.29
N ALA A 148 11.11 -10.31 -11.66
CA ALA A 148 10.01 -10.33 -10.70
C ALA A 148 9.74 -11.74 -10.15
N GLU A 149 9.85 -12.78 -10.99
CA GLU A 149 9.80 -14.19 -10.57
C GLU A 149 10.96 -14.53 -9.61
N ALA A 150 12.18 -14.08 -9.92
CA ALA A 150 13.34 -14.28 -9.04
C ALA A 150 13.17 -13.59 -7.68
N ALA A 151 12.71 -12.33 -7.68
CA ALA A 151 12.45 -11.58 -6.46
C ALA A 151 11.39 -12.26 -5.59
N LEU A 152 10.31 -12.75 -6.21
CA LEU A 152 9.28 -13.51 -5.49
C LEU A 152 9.87 -14.81 -4.92
N PHE A 153 10.65 -15.57 -5.71
CA PHE A 153 11.26 -16.82 -5.26
C PHE A 153 12.19 -16.63 -4.06
N LEU A 154 12.94 -15.53 -4.01
CA LEU A 154 13.88 -15.23 -2.93
C LEU A 154 13.20 -14.65 -1.68
N THR A 155 11.87 -14.46 -1.69
CA THR A 155 11.13 -13.96 -0.54
C THR A 155 10.93 -15.06 0.53
N PRO A 156 11.40 -14.88 1.78
CA PRO A 156 11.30 -15.89 2.84
C PRO A 156 9.86 -16.24 3.24
N ALA A 157 9.67 -17.46 3.78
CA ALA A 157 8.37 -17.97 4.24
C ALA A 157 7.76 -17.17 5.40
N ASP A 158 8.61 -16.62 6.29
CA ASP A 158 8.20 -15.78 7.44
C ASP A 158 7.82 -14.34 7.06
N GLN A 159 7.88 -14.00 5.77
CA GLN A 159 7.21 -12.83 5.21
C GLN A 159 5.82 -13.19 4.64
N THR A 160 5.21 -14.26 5.16
CA THR A 160 3.77 -14.45 5.06
C THR A 160 3.06 -13.43 5.98
N PRO A 161 1.99 -12.77 5.53
CA PRO A 161 1.21 -11.92 6.41
C PRO A 161 0.65 -12.80 7.53
N VAL A 162 1.05 -12.50 8.77
CA VAL A 162 0.55 -13.13 9.98
C VAL A 162 -0.98 -13.15 9.92
N LYS A 163 -1.57 -14.35 9.92
CA LYS A 163 -2.95 -14.54 10.37
C LYS A 163 -3.01 -14.07 11.82
N SER A 164 -3.51 -12.87 12.07
CA SER A 164 -3.78 -12.43 13.44
C SER A 164 -5.04 -13.14 13.94
N SER A 165 -4.84 -14.04 14.89
CA SER A 165 -5.88 -14.68 15.69
C SER A 165 -6.43 -13.70 16.73
N GLN A 166 -7.08 -12.62 16.28
CA GLN A 166 -7.98 -11.84 17.11
C GLN A 166 -9.36 -11.80 16.46
N PRO A 167 -10.45 -11.94 17.23
CA PRO A 167 -11.80 -11.90 16.68
C PRO A 167 -12.02 -10.56 15.99
N ILE A 168 -12.49 -10.63 14.74
CA ILE A 168 -12.92 -9.48 13.94
C ILE A 168 -14.01 -8.75 14.75
N PRO A 169 -13.83 -7.47 15.12
CA PRO A 169 -14.94 -6.66 15.58
C PRO A 169 -15.83 -6.41 14.37
N THR A 170 -16.96 -7.09 14.30
CA THR A 170 -17.99 -6.82 13.32
C THR A 170 -18.63 -5.48 13.66
N LEU A 171 -18.33 -4.41 12.92
CA LEU A 171 -19.08 -3.17 12.98
C LEU A 171 -19.34 -2.60 11.58
N SER A 172 -20.62 -2.72 11.21
CA SER A 172 -21.48 -1.76 10.51
C SER A 172 -21.01 -1.12 9.19
N ALA A 173 -21.77 -1.46 8.14
CA ALA A 173 -21.65 -0.95 6.79
C ALA A 173 -21.94 0.56 6.67
N GLN A 174 -20.96 1.30 6.16
CA GLN A 174 -21.09 2.48 5.29
C GLN A 174 -19.85 2.50 4.38
N ALA A 175 -20.00 2.93 3.13
CA ALA A 175 -19.12 2.65 1.98
C ALA A 175 -17.72 3.32 1.99
N GLY A 176 -17.14 3.62 3.16
CA GLY A 176 -15.83 4.27 3.29
C GLY A 176 -14.92 3.75 4.42
N ASP A 177 -15.39 2.81 5.26
CA ASP A 177 -14.69 2.41 6.49
C ASP A 177 -14.16 0.97 6.50
N ARG A 178 -14.25 0.25 5.37
CA ARG A 178 -13.63 -1.08 5.28
C ARG A 178 -12.11 -0.96 5.10
N LEU A 179 -11.37 -1.75 5.88
CA LEU A 179 -9.91 -1.91 5.72
C LEU A 179 -9.61 -2.36 4.29
N LEU A 180 -8.79 -1.58 3.57
CA LEU A 180 -8.34 -1.94 2.23
C LEU A 180 -6.97 -2.62 2.33
N TYR A 181 -6.87 -3.84 1.85
CA TYR A 181 -5.65 -4.64 1.86
C TYR A 181 -5.73 -5.67 0.75
N LEU A 182 -4.60 -6.31 0.45
CA LEU A 182 -4.58 -7.43 -0.48
C LEU A 182 -5.38 -8.60 0.11
N ALA A 183 -6.63 -8.76 -0.33
CA ALA A 183 -7.56 -9.79 0.14
C ALA A 183 -7.88 -10.80 -0.97
N THR A 184 -8.49 -11.94 -0.63
CA THR A 184 -8.99 -12.91 -1.62
C THR A 184 -10.45 -13.24 -1.32
N PRO A 185 -11.40 -12.94 -2.23
CA PRO A 185 -11.23 -12.23 -3.50
C PRO A 185 -10.79 -10.77 -3.30
N TYR A 186 -10.33 -10.12 -4.38
CA TYR A 186 -9.86 -8.74 -4.28
C TYR A 186 -10.93 -7.75 -3.85
N LEU A 187 -10.48 -6.75 -3.11
CA LEU A 187 -11.33 -5.61 -2.80
C LEU A 187 -11.44 -4.75 -4.07
N PHE A 188 -12.67 -4.42 -4.44
CA PHE A 188 -12.96 -3.55 -5.58
C PHE A 188 -14.04 -2.54 -5.20
N GLY A 189 -13.98 -1.35 -5.78
CA GLY A 189 -14.95 -0.28 -5.51
C GLY A 189 -14.39 1.13 -5.68
N GLU A 190 -15.26 2.13 -5.47
CA GLU A 190 -14.87 3.54 -5.55
C GLU A 190 -13.91 3.96 -4.43
N ASP A 191 -13.93 3.26 -3.29
CA ASP A 191 -12.98 3.40 -2.18
C ASP A 191 -11.56 2.97 -2.60
N VAL A 192 -11.44 1.90 -3.39
CA VAL A 192 -10.18 1.44 -3.97
C VAL A 192 -9.68 2.40 -5.06
N LYS A 193 -10.57 2.93 -5.93
CA LYS A 193 -10.18 3.98 -6.88
C LYS A 193 -9.70 5.24 -6.17
N ALA A 194 -10.36 5.63 -5.08
CA ALA A 194 -9.96 6.78 -4.28
C ALA A 194 -8.55 6.59 -3.71
N LEU A 195 -8.27 5.42 -3.13
CA LEU A 195 -6.94 5.04 -2.68
C LEU A 195 -5.89 5.12 -3.81
N GLN A 196 -6.18 4.53 -4.98
CA GLN A 196 -5.26 4.52 -6.11
C GLN A 196 -4.98 5.94 -6.63
N ARG A 197 -5.98 6.83 -6.64
CA ARG A 197 -5.78 8.26 -6.96
C ARG A 197 -4.84 8.92 -5.95
N GLU A 198 -4.97 8.63 -4.66
CA GLU A 198 -4.05 9.18 -3.65
C GLU A 198 -2.62 8.64 -3.79
N LEU A 199 -2.47 7.33 -3.98
CA LEU A 199 -1.16 6.70 -4.24
C LEU A 199 -0.50 7.29 -5.48
N ALA A 200 -1.24 7.48 -6.58
CA ALA A 200 -0.73 8.09 -7.80
C ALA A 200 -0.18 9.52 -7.56
N ARG A 201 -0.82 10.30 -6.68
CA ARG A 201 -0.35 11.67 -6.32
C ARG A 201 0.95 11.67 -5.51
N THR A 202 1.27 10.57 -4.83
CA THR A 202 2.52 10.41 -4.07
C THR A 202 3.69 10.00 -4.96
N GLY A 203 3.47 9.84 -6.28
CA GLY A 203 4.47 9.34 -7.22
C GLY A 203 4.59 7.81 -7.24
N ALA A 204 3.76 7.10 -6.47
CA ALA A 204 3.64 5.65 -6.58
C ALA A 204 2.87 5.33 -7.85
N GLY A 205 3.57 4.92 -8.91
CA GLY A 205 2.96 4.52 -10.19
C GLY A 205 1.99 3.35 -10.00
N VAL A 206 0.70 3.66 -9.87
CA VAL A 206 -0.39 2.71 -9.69
C VAL A 206 -1.49 2.99 -10.72
N LEU A 207 -2.06 1.93 -11.28
CA LEU A 207 -3.21 2.03 -12.19
C LEU A 207 -4.47 2.33 -11.38
N ILE A 208 -5.30 3.28 -11.83
CA ILE A 208 -6.56 3.65 -11.16
C ILE A 208 -7.70 2.85 -11.80
N ASP A 209 -7.81 1.57 -11.46
CA ASP A 209 -8.78 0.62 -12.02
C ASP A 209 -9.88 0.20 -11.03
N GLY A 210 -9.76 0.60 -9.77
CA GLY A 210 -10.68 0.25 -8.69
C GLY A 210 -10.49 -1.14 -8.14
N VAL A 211 -9.34 -1.77 -8.36
CA VAL A 211 -8.99 -3.11 -7.87
C VAL A 211 -7.79 -3.05 -6.92
N PHE A 212 -7.97 -3.53 -5.69
CA PHE A 212 -6.88 -3.63 -4.70
C PHE A 212 -6.13 -4.94 -4.97
N GLY A 213 -5.43 -4.97 -6.10
CA GLY A 213 -4.55 -6.06 -6.49
C GLY A 213 -3.10 -5.83 -6.06
N PRO A 214 -2.15 -6.65 -6.54
CA PRO A 214 -0.76 -6.64 -6.10
C PRO A 214 -0.04 -5.33 -6.44
N ALA A 215 -0.43 -4.68 -7.53
CA ALA A 215 0.12 -3.37 -7.90
C ALA A 215 -0.31 -2.28 -6.91
N THR A 216 -1.57 -2.32 -6.45
CA THR A 216 -2.09 -1.43 -5.40
C THR A 216 -1.45 -1.74 -4.06
N ASP A 217 -1.30 -3.02 -3.69
CA ASP A 217 -0.58 -3.46 -2.48
C ASP A 217 0.89 -3.01 -2.49
N LEU A 218 1.60 -3.21 -3.60
CA LEU A 218 2.99 -2.76 -3.76
C LEU A 218 3.10 -1.23 -3.66
N ALA A 219 2.16 -0.50 -4.26
CA ALA A 219 2.10 0.95 -4.12
C ALA A 219 1.86 1.37 -2.67
N VAL A 220 0.94 0.70 -1.95
CA VAL A 220 0.69 0.92 -0.51
C VAL A 220 1.93 0.61 0.32
N LYS A 221 2.61 -0.53 0.10
CA LYS A 221 3.83 -0.91 0.82
C LYS A 221 5.00 0.02 0.57
N ARG A 222 5.17 0.48 -0.68
CA ARG A 222 6.16 1.53 -1.02
C ARG A 222 5.84 2.83 -0.30
N PHE A 223 4.58 3.25 -0.33
CA PHE A 223 4.12 4.43 0.38
C PHE A 223 4.36 4.32 1.90
N GLN A 224 4.04 3.18 2.51
CA GLN A 224 4.31 2.89 3.91
C GLN A 224 5.81 2.94 4.23
N THR A 225 6.64 2.31 3.39
CA THR A 225 8.11 2.29 3.53
C THR A 225 8.69 3.71 3.52
N VAL A 226 8.33 4.52 2.53
CA VAL A 226 8.82 5.91 2.39
C VAL A 226 8.38 6.78 3.58
N ASN A 227 7.23 6.46 4.18
CA ASN A 227 6.69 7.20 5.31
C ASN A 227 6.99 6.59 6.68
N SER A 228 7.94 5.64 6.76
CA SER A 228 8.33 4.98 8.02
C SER A 228 7.18 4.28 8.76
N LEU A 229 6.19 3.78 8.02
CA LEU A 229 5.17 2.85 8.52
C LEU A 229 5.64 1.41 8.31
N GLN A 230 5.00 0.47 9.00
CA GLN A 230 5.16 -0.95 8.69
C GLN A 230 4.62 -1.22 7.27
N PRO A 231 5.41 -1.81 6.36
CA PRO A 231 4.99 -2.07 4.97
C PRO A 231 4.12 -3.33 4.87
N ASP A 232 3.04 -3.36 5.63
CA ASP A 232 2.12 -4.50 5.73
C ASP A 232 1.09 -4.58 4.59
N GLY A 233 0.98 -3.54 3.75
CA GLY A 233 0.00 -3.46 2.66
C GLY A 233 -1.42 -3.15 3.11
N ILE A 234 -1.61 -2.97 4.43
CA ILE A 234 -2.91 -2.67 5.02
C ILE A 234 -3.11 -1.16 5.02
N VAL A 235 -4.14 -0.71 4.33
CA VAL A 235 -4.65 0.67 4.36
C VAL A 235 -5.50 0.83 5.60
N GLY A 236 -4.85 0.71 6.76
CA GLY A 236 -5.42 0.98 8.08
C GLY A 236 -5.37 2.47 8.42
N PRO A 237 -5.81 2.85 9.63
CA PRO A 237 -5.91 4.25 10.04
C PRO A 237 -4.61 5.05 9.88
N GLN A 238 -3.44 4.44 10.12
CA GLN A 238 -2.14 5.10 9.97
C GLN A 238 -1.80 5.35 8.49
N THR A 239 -1.96 4.34 7.63
CA THR A 239 -1.75 4.44 6.18
C THR A 239 -2.73 5.44 5.56
N LEU A 240 -4.02 5.37 5.90
CA LEU A 240 -5.04 6.35 5.48
C LEU A 240 -4.72 7.76 5.96
N ALA A 241 -4.24 7.92 7.20
CA ALA A 241 -3.88 9.20 7.74
C ALA A 241 -2.70 9.86 7.02
N LEU A 242 -1.91 9.13 6.23
CA LEU A 242 -0.84 9.66 5.39
C LEU A 242 -1.23 9.72 3.90
N LEU A 243 -2.03 8.77 3.40
CA LEU A 243 -2.52 8.79 2.01
C LEU A 243 -3.48 9.96 1.77
N ARG A 244 -4.29 10.29 2.78
CA ARG A 244 -5.13 11.49 2.81
C ARG A 244 -4.30 12.78 2.96
N THR A 245 -2.97 12.67 2.92
CA THR A 245 -2.02 13.77 3.05
C THR A 245 -1.13 13.72 1.83
N ARG A 246 -1.72 14.02 0.65
CA ARG A 246 -0.95 14.55 -0.48
C ARG A 246 0.06 15.54 0.11
N PRO A 247 1.38 15.33 -0.02
CA PRO A 247 2.33 16.29 0.53
C PRO A 247 2.07 17.63 -0.16
N LEU A 248 1.65 18.62 0.63
CA LEU A 248 1.29 19.93 0.13
C LEU A 248 2.53 20.81 0.18
N TYR A 249 3.00 21.23 -1.00
CA TYR A 249 4.16 22.09 -1.16
C TYR A 249 3.98 22.99 -2.38
N LEU A 250 4.77 24.05 -2.44
CA LEU A 250 4.74 24.97 -3.58
C LEU A 250 5.34 24.31 -4.82
N ARG A 251 4.56 24.19 -5.89
CA ARG A 251 5.01 23.74 -7.21
C ARG A 251 4.20 24.41 -8.32
N GLU A 252 4.61 24.25 -9.57
CA GLU A 252 3.87 24.74 -10.74
C GLU A 252 3.30 23.57 -11.58
N PRO A 253 2.03 23.64 -12.01
CA PRO A 253 1.01 24.59 -11.54
C PRO A 253 0.73 24.39 -10.04
N TYR A 254 0.31 25.47 -9.36
CA TYR A 254 0.01 25.45 -7.92
C TYR A 254 -0.94 24.31 -7.58
N LEU A 255 -0.68 23.64 -6.45
CA LEU A 255 -1.59 22.64 -5.97
C LEU A 255 -2.91 23.32 -5.64
N GLN A 256 -4.00 22.74 -6.12
CA GLN A 256 -5.35 23.18 -5.80
C GLN A 256 -6.17 21.99 -5.31
N GLY A 257 -7.20 22.26 -4.51
CA GLY A 257 -8.17 21.26 -4.05
C GLY A 257 -8.63 21.43 -2.61
N ASP A 258 -9.60 20.59 -2.22
CA ASP A 258 -10.19 20.57 -0.87
C ASP A 258 -9.15 20.23 0.22
N ASP A 259 -8.10 19.51 -0.15
CA ASP A 259 -6.96 19.18 0.71
C ASP A 259 -6.12 20.41 1.07
N VAL A 260 -5.88 21.30 0.10
CA VAL A 260 -5.23 22.60 0.32
C VAL A 260 -6.12 23.50 1.15
N LEU A 261 -7.42 23.52 0.88
CA LEU A 261 -8.39 24.31 1.66
C LEU A 261 -8.46 23.82 3.11
N ALA A 262 -8.46 22.50 3.33
CA ALA A 262 -8.42 21.89 4.64
C ALA A 262 -7.13 22.24 5.40
N LEU A 263 -5.97 22.19 4.75
CA LEU A 263 -4.71 22.65 5.33
C LEU A 263 -4.78 24.12 5.74
N GLN A 264 -5.23 25.00 4.85
CA GLN A 264 -5.30 26.43 5.12
C GLN A 264 -6.22 26.71 6.32
N ARG A 265 -7.34 25.99 6.44
CA ARG A 265 -8.22 26.05 7.61
C ARG A 265 -7.57 25.50 8.89
N LEU A 266 -6.78 24.44 8.80
CA LEU A 266 -6.02 23.91 9.94
C LEU A 266 -4.95 24.90 10.41
N LEU A 267 -4.26 25.58 9.49
CA LEU A 267 -3.31 26.66 9.82
C LEU A 267 -4.01 27.84 10.50
N GLN A 268 -5.17 28.26 9.98
CA GLN A 268 -6.01 29.29 10.62
C GLN A 268 -6.44 28.88 12.03
N ALA A 269 -6.93 27.65 12.20
CA ALA A 269 -7.32 27.10 13.50
C ALA A 269 -6.13 26.97 14.48
N ALA A 270 -4.91 26.77 13.96
CA ALA A 270 -3.68 26.79 14.73
C ALA A 270 -3.15 28.22 15.01
N GLY A 271 -3.89 29.27 14.63
CA GLY A 271 -3.55 30.67 14.90
C GLY A 271 -2.71 31.36 13.83
N TYR A 272 -2.51 30.75 12.66
CA TYR A 272 -1.69 31.30 11.58
C TYR A 272 -2.54 32.01 10.52
N VAL A 273 -2.07 33.17 10.05
CA VAL A 273 -2.74 33.91 8.98
C VAL A 273 -2.37 33.31 7.61
N THR A 274 -3.37 32.80 6.89
CA THR A 274 -3.29 32.39 5.48
C THR A 274 -4.64 32.61 4.82
N THR A 275 -4.65 32.83 3.50
CA THR A 275 -5.86 32.74 2.68
C THR A 275 -6.31 31.28 2.61
N ALA A 276 -7.61 31.03 2.74
CA ALA A 276 -8.24 29.71 2.61
C ALA A 276 -9.02 29.63 1.28
N ASP A 277 -8.28 29.71 0.18
CA ASP A 277 -8.78 29.73 -1.20
C ASP A 277 -8.65 28.38 -1.92
N GLY A 278 -8.09 27.37 -1.24
CA GLY A 278 -7.82 26.06 -1.82
C GLY A 278 -6.64 26.05 -2.79
N ILE A 279 -5.79 27.09 -2.82
CA ILE A 279 -4.61 27.21 -3.70
C ILE A 279 -3.32 27.28 -2.87
N PHE A 280 -2.41 26.32 -3.08
CA PHE A 280 -1.12 26.27 -2.39
C PHE A 280 -0.13 27.18 -3.12
N GLY A 281 -0.29 28.48 -2.93
CA GLY A 281 0.59 29.51 -3.47
C GLY A 281 1.73 29.92 -2.53
N PRO A 282 2.55 30.90 -2.93
CA PRO A 282 3.67 31.41 -2.12
C PRO A 282 3.27 31.97 -0.75
N GLY A 283 2.00 32.38 -0.58
CA GLY A 283 1.46 32.79 0.72
C GLY A 283 1.33 31.60 1.67
N THR A 284 0.64 30.54 1.25
CA THR A 284 0.47 29.31 2.03
C THR A 284 1.81 28.67 2.37
N ARG A 285 2.76 28.61 1.43
CA ARG A 285 4.12 28.12 1.72
C ARG A 285 4.78 28.89 2.88
N ARG A 286 4.75 30.23 2.84
CA ARG A 286 5.35 31.06 3.91
C ARG A 286 4.72 30.77 5.28
N THR A 287 3.40 30.60 5.31
CA THR A 287 2.69 30.25 6.54
C THR A 287 3.08 28.85 7.05
N VAL A 288 3.24 27.88 6.15
CA VAL A 288 3.74 26.53 6.50
C VAL A 288 5.16 26.59 7.06
N GLU A 289 6.06 27.33 6.43
CA GLU A 289 7.43 27.50 6.93
C GLU A 289 7.46 28.16 8.31
N GLN A 290 6.60 29.17 8.57
CA GLN A 290 6.45 29.77 9.89
C GLN A 290 6.00 28.75 10.93
N PHE A 291 4.97 27.96 10.61
CA PHE A 291 4.50 26.87 11.47
C PHE A 291 5.64 25.87 11.76
N GLN A 292 6.36 25.42 10.73
CA GLN A 292 7.46 24.49 10.89
C GLN A 292 8.57 25.04 11.80
N ARG A 293 8.97 26.32 11.64
CA ARG A 293 9.94 26.97 12.52
C ARG A 293 9.47 27.00 13.97
N ALA A 294 8.21 27.35 14.20
CA ALA A 294 7.65 27.45 15.55
C ALA A 294 7.66 26.11 16.30
N TYR A 295 7.57 24.99 15.58
CA TYR A 295 7.50 23.64 16.15
C TYR A 295 8.78 22.81 15.95
N GLY A 296 9.92 23.46 15.65
CA GLY A 296 11.21 22.79 15.55
C GLY A 296 11.31 21.77 14.41
N LEU A 297 10.48 21.94 13.37
CA LEU A 297 10.55 21.16 12.13
C LEU A 297 11.51 21.82 11.14
N VAL A 298 11.95 21.07 10.14
CA VAL A 298 12.66 21.65 8.99
C VAL A 298 11.68 22.59 8.27
N PRO A 299 12.00 23.89 8.10
CA PRO A 299 11.09 24.86 7.48
C PRO A 299 11.22 24.83 5.95
N ASP A 300 10.93 23.67 5.37
CA ASP A 300 11.04 23.39 3.93
C ASP A 300 9.77 23.78 3.14
N GLY A 301 8.70 24.17 3.83
CA GLY A 301 7.42 24.53 3.21
C GLY A 301 6.63 23.31 2.73
N ILE A 302 7.02 22.10 3.14
CA ILE A 302 6.40 20.82 2.77
C ILE A 302 5.55 20.28 3.92
N ILE A 303 4.26 20.07 3.66
CA ILE A 303 3.36 19.40 4.59
C ILE A 303 3.53 17.89 4.45
N GLY A 304 4.49 17.34 5.20
CA GLY A 304 4.62 15.90 5.41
C GLY A 304 3.84 15.38 6.63
N PRO A 305 3.89 14.06 6.88
CA PRO A 305 3.24 13.40 8.03
C PRO A 305 3.50 14.06 9.38
N LYS A 306 4.75 14.45 9.64
CA LYS A 306 5.18 15.09 10.90
C LYS A 306 4.53 16.47 11.06
N THR A 307 4.60 17.30 10.03
CA THR A 307 3.98 18.64 10.03
C THR A 307 2.49 18.54 10.25
N LEU A 308 1.81 17.63 9.56
CA LEU A 308 0.36 17.50 9.68
C LEU A 308 -0.08 16.92 11.04
N LYS A 309 0.69 15.99 11.62
CA LYS A 309 0.40 15.45 12.95
C LYS A 309 0.40 16.56 14.01
N ILE A 310 1.41 17.41 14.00
CA ILE A 310 1.50 18.55 14.94
C ILE A 310 0.39 19.56 14.64
N LEU A 311 0.16 19.86 13.36
CA LEU A 311 -0.86 20.83 12.94
C LEU A 311 -2.27 20.39 13.36
N LYS A 312 -2.63 19.12 13.17
CA LYS A 312 -3.92 18.56 13.60
C LYS A 312 -4.06 18.52 15.12
N ALA A 313 -3.00 18.14 15.84
CA ALA A 313 -3.03 18.16 17.30
C ALA A 313 -3.26 19.59 17.83
N LYS A 314 -2.61 20.58 17.20
CA LYS A 314 -2.80 21.99 17.53
C LYS A 314 -4.19 22.51 17.18
N SER A 315 -4.68 22.20 15.98
CA SER A 315 -6.02 22.60 15.58
C SER A 315 -7.09 21.95 16.47
N LEU A 316 -6.91 20.70 16.92
CA LEU A 316 -7.85 20.02 17.84
C LEU A 316 -7.80 20.60 19.26
N SER A 317 -6.64 21.08 19.72
CA SER A 317 -6.52 21.79 21.00
C SER A 317 -7.01 23.25 20.96
N LEU A 318 -7.19 23.82 19.77
CA LEU A 318 -7.51 25.24 19.57
C LEU A 318 -8.84 25.47 18.85
N ALA A 319 -9.47 24.44 18.29
CA ALA A 319 -10.80 24.50 17.68
C ALA A 319 -11.87 23.88 18.60
N GLU A 320 -13.05 24.50 18.64
CA GLU A 320 -14.19 23.99 19.40
C GLU A 320 -14.94 22.86 18.65
N PRO A 321 -15.44 21.82 19.36
CA PRO A 321 -15.26 21.59 20.80
C PRO A 321 -13.86 21.02 21.09
N TYR A 322 -13.15 21.66 22.02
CA TYR A 322 -11.85 21.22 22.52
C TYR A 322 -11.88 19.77 23.02
N LEU A 323 -10.71 19.11 23.13
CA LEU A 323 -10.61 17.82 23.81
C LEU A 323 -11.12 17.95 25.26
N ARG A 324 -11.96 17.01 25.71
CA ARG A 324 -12.54 17.03 27.05
C ARG A 324 -12.38 15.71 27.80
N GLY A 325 -12.44 15.75 29.13
CA GLY A 325 -12.59 14.57 29.99
C GLY A 325 -11.61 14.51 31.16
N GLU A 326 -11.70 13.44 31.93
CA GLU A 326 -10.94 13.25 33.17
C GLU A 326 -9.41 13.31 32.95
N ALA A 327 -8.91 12.78 31.83
CA ALA A 327 -7.49 12.88 31.49
C ALA A 327 -7.00 14.34 31.35
N VAL A 328 -7.87 15.24 30.87
CA VAL A 328 -7.57 16.67 30.76
C VAL A 328 -7.58 17.32 32.14
N VAL A 329 -8.54 16.97 32.99
CA VAL A 329 -8.58 17.41 34.41
C VAL A 329 -7.29 17.01 35.12
N THR A 330 -6.84 15.75 34.95
CA THR A 330 -5.61 15.23 35.57
C THR A 330 -4.38 16.00 35.10
N LEU A 331 -4.29 16.28 33.80
CA LEU A 331 -3.22 17.09 33.24
C LEU A 331 -3.23 18.52 33.80
N GLN A 332 -4.40 19.18 33.82
CA GLN A 332 -4.55 20.54 34.34
C GLN A 332 -4.16 20.60 35.82
N LYS A 333 -4.54 19.60 36.63
CA LYS A 333 -4.11 19.46 38.03
C LYS A 333 -2.60 19.26 38.17
N ALA A 334 -2.00 18.42 37.34
CA ALA A 334 -0.55 18.23 37.34
C ALA A 334 0.19 19.53 36.99
N LEU A 335 -0.29 20.28 35.99
CA LEU A 335 0.27 21.59 35.64
C LEU A 335 0.09 22.63 36.76
N GLN A 336 -1.05 22.63 37.46
CA GLN A 336 -1.26 23.47 38.65
C GLN A 336 -0.21 23.18 39.73
N GLN A 337 0.10 21.90 40.00
CA GLN A 337 1.16 21.50 40.94
C GLN A 337 2.55 21.99 40.51
N ARG A 338 2.76 22.22 39.21
CA ARG A 338 4.00 22.80 38.66
C ARG A 338 4.00 24.33 38.59
N GLY A 339 2.98 24.97 39.15
CA GLY A 339 2.87 26.42 39.29
C GLY A 339 2.15 27.13 38.14
N PHE A 340 1.45 26.41 37.26
CA PHE A 340 0.66 27.03 36.20
C PHE A 340 -0.75 27.37 36.70
N ASN A 341 -1.16 28.62 36.54
CA ASN A 341 -2.50 29.06 36.93
C ASN A 341 -3.53 28.69 35.84
N LEU A 342 -4.31 27.64 36.11
CA LEU A 342 -5.28 27.05 35.18
C LEU A 342 -6.56 26.69 35.94
N VAL A 343 -7.69 26.61 35.24
CA VAL A 343 -8.89 25.96 35.76
C VAL A 343 -8.86 24.49 35.33
N ALA A 344 -9.08 23.56 36.26
CA ALA A 344 -9.16 22.13 35.97
C ALA A 344 -10.58 21.74 35.52
N ASP A 345 -11.07 22.39 34.47
CA ASP A 345 -12.42 22.24 33.91
C ASP A 345 -12.58 21.01 33.01
N GLY A 346 -11.49 20.28 32.77
CA GLY A 346 -11.46 19.12 31.90
C GLY A 346 -11.58 19.48 30.43
N VAL A 347 -11.28 20.72 30.04
CA VAL A 347 -11.31 21.21 28.66
C VAL A 347 -9.91 21.62 28.21
N TYR A 348 -9.39 20.97 27.17
CA TYR A 348 -8.08 21.27 26.60
C TYR A 348 -8.21 22.45 25.64
N GLY A 349 -8.52 23.62 26.19
CA GLY A 349 -8.57 24.87 25.45
C GLY A 349 -7.22 25.60 25.38
N PRO A 350 -7.21 26.83 24.85
CA PRO A 350 -6.00 27.62 24.65
C PRO A 350 -5.14 27.79 25.91
N SER A 351 -5.77 28.05 27.06
CA SER A 351 -5.05 28.20 28.34
C SER A 351 -4.31 26.92 28.76
N THR A 352 -4.93 25.76 28.57
CA THR A 352 -4.32 24.45 28.85
C THR A 352 -3.16 24.18 27.90
N ALA A 353 -3.33 24.46 26.61
CA ALA A 353 -2.27 24.31 25.61
C ALA A 353 -1.05 25.20 25.91
N MET A 354 -1.28 26.47 26.27
CA MET A 354 -0.23 27.40 26.66
C MET A 354 0.56 26.91 27.89
N ALA A 355 -0.13 26.36 28.88
CA ALA A 355 0.54 25.84 30.07
C ALA A 355 1.37 24.59 29.78
N VAL A 356 0.90 23.69 28.91
CA VAL A 356 1.70 22.53 28.48
C VAL A 356 2.95 22.98 27.73
N GLU A 357 2.83 23.93 26.81
CA GLU A 357 4.00 24.48 26.10
C GLU A 357 5.00 25.10 27.07
N ALA A 358 4.54 25.94 27.99
CA ALA A 358 5.40 26.60 28.96
C ALA A 358 6.08 25.58 29.90
N PHE A 359 5.36 24.53 30.31
CA PHE A 359 5.93 23.43 31.07
C PHE A 359 7.02 22.68 30.30
N GLN A 360 6.76 22.35 29.03
CA GLN A 360 7.72 21.67 28.17
C GLN A 360 8.99 22.49 27.97
N ARG A 361 8.87 23.81 27.71
CA ARG A 361 10.04 24.72 27.63
C ARG A 361 10.86 24.68 28.92
N ARG A 362 10.19 24.80 30.07
CA ARG A 362 10.86 24.76 31.39
C ARG A 362 11.56 23.42 31.66
N SER A 363 11.06 22.33 31.05
CA SER A 363 11.55 20.98 31.27
C SER A 363 12.57 20.51 30.21
N GLY A 364 12.99 21.39 29.29
CA GLY A 364 13.90 21.05 28.20
C GLY A 364 13.29 20.09 27.16
N LEU A 365 11.96 20.02 27.09
CA LEU A 365 11.23 19.23 26.09
C LEU A 365 10.91 20.09 24.87
N ILE A 366 10.56 19.44 23.77
CA ILE A 366 9.96 20.12 22.62
C ILE A 366 8.63 20.73 23.09
N ALA A 367 8.52 22.06 22.98
CA ALA A 367 7.36 22.82 23.40
C ALA A 367 6.24 22.78 22.36
N ASP A 368 5.76 21.58 22.07
CA ASP A 368 4.73 21.30 21.09
C ASP A 368 3.32 21.38 21.68
N GLY A 369 3.16 21.72 22.95
CA GLY A 369 1.90 21.79 23.69
C GLY A 369 1.04 20.54 23.55
N ILE A 370 1.67 19.37 23.44
CA ILE A 370 1.02 18.06 23.47
C ILE A 370 1.50 17.36 24.75
N ALA A 371 0.56 16.97 25.60
CA ALA A 371 0.86 16.17 26.79
C ALA A 371 1.09 14.70 26.43
N GLY A 372 2.17 14.41 25.71
CA GLY A 372 2.61 13.06 25.34
C GLY A 372 3.38 12.35 26.47
N ARG A 373 3.85 11.12 26.21
CA ARG A 373 4.54 10.28 27.21
C ARG A 373 5.71 10.99 27.92
N GLN A 374 6.53 11.74 27.19
CA GLN A 374 7.66 12.47 27.77
C GLN A 374 7.20 13.63 28.66
N THR A 375 6.18 14.37 28.22
CA THR A 375 5.55 15.43 29.02
C THR A 375 4.95 14.85 30.31
N TRP A 376 4.26 13.72 30.24
CA TRP A 376 3.71 13.04 31.42
C TRP A 376 4.78 12.52 32.37
N ALA A 377 5.84 11.88 31.85
CA ALA A 377 6.95 11.44 32.68
C ALA A 377 7.54 12.62 33.47
N LYS A 378 7.80 13.74 32.78
CA LYS A 378 8.29 14.96 33.43
C LYS A 378 7.28 15.62 34.36
N LEU A 379 5.97 15.47 34.14
CA LEU A 379 4.91 15.99 35.02
C LEU A 379 4.71 15.18 36.30
N LEU A 380 5.19 13.93 36.32
CA LEU A 380 5.02 13.00 37.43
C LEU A 380 6.31 12.73 38.22
N ASP A 381 7.48 13.09 37.66
CA ASP A 381 8.76 13.19 38.39
C ASP A 381 8.72 14.23 39.52
#